data_AF-A0A4Q2XEV0-F1
#
_entry.id   AF-A0A4Q2XEV0-F1
#
_cell.length_a   1.000
_cell.length_b   1.000
_cell.length_c   1.000
_cell.angle_alpha   90.00
_cell.angle_beta   90.00
_cell.angle_gamma   90.00
#
_symmetry.space_group_name_H-M   'P 1'
#
loop_
_entity.id
_entity.type
_entity.pdbx_description
1 polymer ?
#
loop_
_entity_poly.entity_id
_entity_poly.type
_entity_poly.pdbx_seq_one_letter_code
_entity_poly.pdbx_strand_id
1 'polypeptide(L)'
;MKASLVLTAIILSAAGLLGWHGHTHMESARETREKLRQQAAGEAVSPTAPASRDDGRPAVDGGALAAGMISAEDRTAEMEKHGGGLALLDDKGMQAFVAGIMKSPALDEKTRGEMVLDLLRNVLTDRPRASLSLFEQFRSAGGTLDMHLAPALVHHSLEQLATEDTSAALDWLRAKGGKHPEFVNDTARAKVLTAVAAGDPQRAFREMGQVGIGEPQDAIGAIMRAGQTPAQRLAVIAALRGHLASMPDQRLRKERSDAAITQLAASALNGGDASARQWVAAARFTPTEMEAFAKEISSRGMDPREIGGWVECLASAGAEIFPGQPVHQMVTYWTRHDYRAAGEWLLTTRGGPAKHASVRAYAETVAKYEPEVAEQWAMTLPAGKDRDETLAKIRGK
;
A
#
# COMPACT_ATOMS: atom_id res chain seq x y z
N MET A 1 10.06 -13.43 34.34
CA MET A 1 9.05 -13.44 33.25
C MET A 1 8.09 -12.24 33.24
N LYS A 2 8.02 -11.36 34.26
CA LYS A 2 7.07 -10.22 34.27
C LYS A 2 7.62 -8.88 33.74
N ALA A 3 8.93 -8.67 33.75
CA ALA A 3 9.55 -7.43 33.25
C ALA A 3 9.56 -7.31 31.70
N SER A 4 9.59 -8.45 30.99
CA SER A 4 9.61 -8.47 29.52
C SER A 4 8.27 -7.99 28.92
N LEU A 5 7.14 -8.40 29.50
CA LEU A 5 5.81 -8.01 29.03
C LEU A 5 5.52 -6.51 29.25
N VAL A 6 6.06 -5.90 30.31
CA VAL A 6 5.92 -4.47 30.57
C VAL A 6 6.74 -3.65 29.57
N LEU A 7 7.94 -4.11 29.21
CA LEU A 7 8.78 -3.44 28.22
C LEU A 7 8.15 -3.49 26.81
N THR A 8 7.58 -4.63 26.42
CA THR A 8 6.86 -4.77 25.14
C THR A 8 5.61 -3.88 25.09
N ALA A 9 4.86 -3.78 26.19
CA ALA A 9 3.69 -2.90 26.27
C ALA A 9 4.07 -1.41 26.15
N ILE A 10 5.19 -0.99 26.74
CA ILE A 10 5.68 0.40 26.64
C ILE A 10 6.16 0.72 25.22
N ILE A 11 6.87 -0.21 24.56
CA ILE A 11 7.33 -0.04 23.16
C ILE A 11 6.14 0.04 22.20
N LEU A 12 5.11 -0.81 22.38
CA LEU A 12 3.90 -0.77 21.57
C LEU A 12 3.06 0.50 21.81
N SER A 13 3.04 0.99 23.06
CA SER A 13 2.35 2.24 23.41
C SER A 13 3.07 3.46 22.82
N ALA A 14 4.40 3.48 22.83
CA ALA A 14 5.20 4.53 22.22
C ALA A 14 5.08 4.53 20.68
N ALA A 15 5.06 3.34 20.05
CA ALA A 15 4.84 3.21 18.61
C ALA A 15 3.42 3.62 18.19
N GLY A 16 2.40 3.28 18.99
CA GLY A 16 1.01 3.69 18.76
C GLY A 16 0.81 5.21 18.91
N LEU A 17 1.46 5.83 19.91
CA LEU A 17 1.40 7.27 20.14
C LEU A 17 2.12 8.07 19.04
N LEU A 18 3.28 7.60 18.57
CA LEU A 18 4.01 8.25 17.46
C LEU A 18 3.26 8.11 16.12
N GLY A 19 2.66 6.95 15.86
CA GLY A 19 1.81 6.74 14.67
C GLY A 19 0.54 7.60 14.67
N TRP A 20 -0.09 7.77 15.84
CA TRP A 20 -1.26 8.62 16.01
C TRP A 20 -0.92 10.11 15.88
N HIS A 21 0.19 10.55 16.46
CA HIS A 21 0.62 11.94 16.39
C HIS A 21 1.03 12.38 14.98
N GLY A 22 1.63 11.47 14.19
CA GLY A 22 1.89 11.71 12.77
C GLY A 22 0.61 11.78 11.93
N HIS A 23 -0.39 10.94 12.25
CA HIS A 23 -1.67 10.93 11.54
C HIS A 23 -2.48 12.20 11.77
N THR A 24 -2.58 12.67 13.02
CA THR A 24 -3.30 13.91 13.36
C THR A 24 -2.62 15.16 12.80
N HIS A 25 -1.29 15.18 12.69
CA HIS A 25 -0.56 16.26 12.00
C HIS A 25 -0.86 16.28 10.50
N MET A 26 -0.99 15.14 9.84
CA MET A 26 -1.34 15.10 8.42
C MET A 26 -2.79 15.51 8.16
N GLU A 27 -3.74 15.12 9.02
CA GLU A 27 -5.14 15.54 8.88
C GLU A 27 -5.31 17.04 9.12
N SER A 28 -4.69 17.59 10.15
CA SER A 28 -4.70 19.04 10.40
C SER A 28 -3.99 19.83 9.29
N ALA A 29 -2.91 19.31 8.71
CA ALA A 29 -2.25 19.92 7.55
C ALA A 29 -3.14 19.88 6.29
N ARG A 30 -3.89 18.79 6.07
CA ARG A 30 -4.86 18.67 4.98
C ARG A 30 -6.04 19.63 5.13
N GLU A 31 -6.61 19.72 6.33
CA GLU A 31 -7.70 20.66 6.62
C GLU A 31 -7.25 22.12 6.48
N THR A 32 -6.04 22.44 6.95
CA THR A 32 -5.46 23.78 6.80
C THR A 32 -5.23 24.12 5.32
N ARG A 33 -4.77 23.16 4.52
CA ARG A 33 -4.53 23.36 3.08
C ARG A 33 -5.83 23.48 2.29
N GLU A 34 -6.87 22.76 2.68
CA GLU A 34 -8.20 22.88 2.06
C GLU A 34 -8.84 24.24 2.39
N LYS A 35 -8.70 24.73 3.63
CA LYS A 35 -9.11 26.10 4.01
C LYS A 35 -8.36 27.17 3.21
N LEU A 36 -7.04 27.02 3.05
CA LEU A 36 -6.23 27.95 2.25
C LEU A 36 -6.61 27.91 0.76
N ARG A 37 -6.96 26.75 0.21
CA ARG A 37 -7.48 26.62 -1.15
C ARG A 37 -8.84 27.29 -1.33
N GLN A 38 -9.74 27.14 -0.37
CA GLN A 38 -11.05 27.78 -0.41
C GLN A 38 -10.94 29.31 -0.27
N GLN A 39 -10.01 29.79 0.56
CA GLN A 39 -9.68 31.22 0.65
C GLN A 39 -9.09 31.75 -0.66
N ALA A 40 -8.15 31.01 -1.26
CA ALA A 40 -7.56 31.36 -2.56
C ALA A 40 -8.52 31.22 -3.76
N ALA A 41 -9.62 30.47 -3.61
CA ALA A 41 -10.68 30.38 -4.62
C ALA A 41 -11.75 31.48 -4.45
N GLY A 42 -11.93 32.00 -3.22
CA GLY A 42 -12.82 33.13 -2.92
C GLY A 42 -12.21 34.48 -3.30
N GLU A 43 -10.89 34.62 -3.24
CA GLU A 43 -10.15 35.70 -3.87
C GLU A 43 -9.89 35.30 -5.32
N ALA A 44 -10.52 35.96 -6.30
CA ALA A 44 -10.37 35.65 -7.72
C ALA A 44 -8.94 35.94 -8.25
N VAL A 45 -7.95 35.18 -7.81
CA VAL A 45 -6.59 35.18 -8.34
C VAL A 45 -6.53 34.08 -9.39
N SER A 46 -6.73 34.49 -10.65
CA SER A 46 -6.42 33.61 -11.79
C SER A 46 -4.95 33.21 -11.73
N PRO A 47 -4.59 31.96 -12.11
CA PRO A 47 -3.22 31.52 -12.19
C PRO A 47 -2.61 32.07 -13.49
N THR A 48 -2.41 33.38 -13.56
CA THR A 48 -1.35 33.91 -14.42
C THR A 48 -0.04 33.43 -13.83
N ALA A 49 0.63 32.54 -14.57
CA ALA A 49 1.99 32.10 -14.25
C ALA A 49 2.82 33.32 -13.86
N PRO A 50 3.41 33.36 -12.65
CA PRO A 50 4.28 34.48 -12.32
C PRO A 50 5.47 34.39 -13.26
N ALA A 51 5.60 35.38 -14.14
CA ALA A 51 6.89 35.73 -14.71
C ALA A 51 7.89 35.82 -13.55
N SER A 52 9.02 35.13 -13.69
CA SER A 52 10.07 34.99 -12.68
C SER A 52 10.31 36.34 -11.97
N ARG A 53 9.75 36.49 -10.77
CA ARG A 53 10.20 37.52 -9.84
C ARG A 53 11.53 37.03 -9.30
N ASP A 54 12.57 37.73 -9.69
CA ASP A 54 13.89 37.69 -9.07
C ASP A 54 13.72 38.20 -7.63
N ASP A 55 13.29 37.30 -6.74
CA ASP A 55 13.23 37.56 -5.31
C ASP A 55 14.68 37.70 -4.84
N GLY A 56 15.10 38.93 -4.56
CA GLY A 56 16.46 39.31 -4.11
C GLY A 56 16.91 38.73 -2.76
N ARG A 57 16.57 37.48 -2.45
CA ARG A 57 17.27 36.67 -1.46
C ARG A 57 18.68 36.43 -1.99
N PRO A 58 19.74 36.66 -1.20
CA PRO A 58 21.09 36.35 -1.63
C PRO A 58 21.16 34.88 -2.03
N ALA A 59 21.50 34.63 -3.29
CA ALA A 59 21.70 33.28 -3.79
C ALA A 59 22.73 32.59 -2.91
N VAL A 60 22.34 31.49 -2.27
CA VAL A 60 23.25 30.71 -1.43
C VAL A 60 24.33 30.15 -2.36
N ASP A 61 25.59 30.54 -2.13
CA ASP A 61 26.73 30.06 -2.92
C ASP A 61 27.03 28.60 -2.56
N GLY A 62 26.62 27.68 -3.43
CA GLY A 62 26.84 26.25 -3.24
C GLY A 62 28.33 25.87 -3.17
N GLY A 63 29.21 26.57 -3.89
CA GLY A 63 30.65 26.31 -3.85
C GLY A 63 31.24 26.68 -2.50
N ALA A 64 30.84 27.83 -1.94
CA ALA A 64 31.23 28.24 -0.60
C ALA A 64 30.69 27.29 0.47
N LEU A 65 29.44 26.82 0.33
CA LEU A 65 28.84 25.86 1.24
C LEU A 65 29.57 24.51 1.23
N ALA A 66 29.98 24.02 0.06
CA ALA A 66 30.80 22.82 -0.07
C ALA A 66 32.17 23.01 0.58
N ALA A 67 32.86 24.13 0.30
CA ALA A 67 34.17 24.41 0.90
C ALA A 67 34.10 24.43 2.43
N GLY A 68 33.09 25.09 3.00
CA GLY A 68 32.87 25.15 4.45
C GLY A 68 32.68 23.77 5.09
N MET A 69 31.82 22.92 4.49
CA MET A 69 31.58 21.56 5.00
C MET A 69 32.81 20.65 4.86
N ILE A 70 33.64 20.85 3.83
CA ILE A 70 34.86 20.06 3.61
C ILE A 70 35.94 20.43 4.64
N SER A 71 36.11 21.72 4.90
CA SER A 71 37.17 22.24 5.79
C SER A 71 36.85 22.16 7.29
N ALA A 72 35.61 21.81 7.66
CA ALA A 72 35.18 21.75 9.05
C ALA A 72 35.90 20.64 9.83
N GLU A 73 36.37 20.97 11.04
CA GLU A 73 36.94 20.00 11.98
C GLU A 73 35.87 18.98 12.44
N ASP A 74 34.66 19.45 12.72
CA ASP A 74 33.46 18.63 12.94
C ASP A 74 32.48 18.83 11.78
N ARG A 75 32.59 17.94 10.78
CA ARG A 75 31.73 17.99 9.60
C ARG A 75 30.27 17.75 9.92
N THR A 76 29.97 16.90 10.91
CA THR A 76 28.59 16.57 11.28
C THR A 76 27.88 17.81 11.82
N ALA A 77 28.54 18.53 12.74
CA ALA A 77 28.01 19.77 13.31
C ALA A 77 27.78 20.84 12.23
N GLU A 78 28.69 20.99 11.25
CA GLU A 78 28.50 21.96 10.18
C GLU A 78 27.47 21.55 9.13
N MET A 79 27.29 20.24 8.88
CA MET A 79 26.22 19.73 8.04
C MET A 79 24.84 20.03 8.64
N GLU A 80 24.68 19.89 9.96
CA GLU A 80 23.45 20.26 10.66
C GLU A 80 23.21 21.78 10.62
N LYS A 81 24.24 22.58 10.89
CA LYS A 81 24.14 24.04 10.93
C LYS A 81 23.83 24.66 9.57
N HIS A 82 24.43 24.14 8.49
CA HIS A 82 24.26 24.68 7.14
C HIS A 82 23.27 23.90 6.27
N GLY A 83 22.63 22.87 6.82
CA GLY A 83 21.66 22.05 6.11
C GLY A 83 20.46 22.82 5.54
N GLY A 84 20.01 23.85 6.26
CA GLY A 84 18.97 24.76 5.78
C GLY A 84 19.37 25.50 4.50
N GLY A 85 20.65 25.85 4.34
CA GLY A 85 21.17 26.51 3.14
C GLY A 85 21.24 25.56 1.94
N LEU A 86 21.64 24.30 2.16
CA LEU A 86 21.66 23.28 1.11
C LEU A 86 20.28 23.04 0.51
N ALA A 87 19.24 23.05 1.33
CA ALA A 87 17.86 22.86 0.90
C ALA A 87 17.24 24.07 0.17
N LEU A 88 17.92 25.23 0.19
CA LEU A 88 17.51 26.44 -0.52
C LEU A 88 18.24 26.62 -1.86
N LEU A 89 19.21 25.76 -2.17
CA LEU A 89 19.92 25.82 -3.45
C LEU A 89 18.96 25.54 -4.61
N ASP A 90 19.07 26.36 -5.64
CA ASP A 90 18.53 26.04 -6.96
C ASP A 90 19.43 25.01 -7.67
N ASP A 91 19.05 24.61 -8.89
CA ASP A 91 19.80 23.60 -9.63
C ASP A 91 21.25 24.04 -9.90
N LYS A 92 21.50 25.33 -10.17
CA LYS A 92 22.85 25.87 -10.40
C LYS A 92 23.69 25.87 -9.12
N GLY A 93 23.10 26.29 -8.00
CA GLY A 93 23.74 26.28 -6.69
C GLY A 93 24.11 24.87 -6.25
N MET A 94 23.19 23.92 -6.43
CA MET A 94 23.45 22.51 -6.15
C MET A 94 24.57 21.95 -7.06
N GLN A 95 24.67 22.44 -8.30
CA GLN A 95 25.74 22.02 -9.23
C GLN A 95 27.10 22.53 -8.78
N ALA A 96 27.15 23.78 -8.33
CA ALA A 96 28.35 24.36 -7.74
C ALA A 96 28.76 23.61 -6.46
N PHE A 97 27.80 23.23 -5.61
CA PHE A 97 28.03 22.46 -4.40
C PHE A 97 28.66 21.09 -4.71
N VAL A 98 28.04 20.32 -5.60
CA VAL A 98 28.57 19.01 -6.05
C VAL A 98 29.94 19.16 -6.70
N ALA A 99 30.13 20.16 -7.56
CA ALA A 99 31.42 20.42 -8.18
C ALA A 99 32.52 20.73 -7.15
N GLY A 100 32.17 21.43 -6.06
CA GLY A 100 33.08 21.68 -4.94
C GLY A 100 33.52 20.38 -4.24
N ILE A 101 32.58 19.47 -3.96
CA ILE A 101 32.87 18.14 -3.40
C ILE A 101 33.78 17.33 -4.33
N MET A 102 33.45 17.30 -5.63
CA MET A 102 34.17 16.48 -6.61
C MET A 102 35.59 16.99 -6.91
N LYS A 103 35.80 18.31 -6.89
CA LYS A 103 37.12 18.92 -7.12
C LYS A 103 38.02 18.92 -5.90
N SER A 104 37.47 18.66 -4.71
CA SER A 104 38.25 18.69 -3.48
C SER A 104 39.29 17.56 -3.46
N PRO A 105 40.60 17.88 -3.31
CA PRO A 105 41.64 16.87 -3.13
C PRO A 105 41.63 16.28 -1.71
N ALA A 106 40.91 16.89 -0.77
CA ALA A 106 40.82 16.44 0.62
C ALA A 106 39.87 15.25 0.82
N LEU A 107 39.07 14.91 -0.20
CA LEU A 107 38.12 13.81 -0.16
C LEU A 107 38.50 12.76 -1.20
N ASP A 108 38.64 11.50 -0.77
CA ASP A 108 38.69 10.38 -1.70
C ASP A 108 37.27 10.01 -2.19
N GLU A 109 37.18 9.10 -3.16
CA GLU A 109 35.90 8.68 -3.74
C GLU A 109 34.91 8.16 -2.68
N LYS A 110 35.40 7.31 -1.77
CA LYS A 110 34.58 6.73 -0.70
C LYS A 110 34.03 7.81 0.23
N THR A 111 34.88 8.72 0.68
CA THR A 111 34.51 9.81 1.60
C THR A 111 33.51 10.78 0.93
N ARG A 112 33.65 11.04 -0.37
CA ARG A 112 32.66 11.84 -1.12
C ARG A 112 31.28 11.15 -1.11
N GLY A 113 31.24 9.85 -1.38
CA GLY A 113 30.01 9.07 -1.35
C GLY A 113 29.36 9.05 0.03
N GLU A 114 30.14 8.78 1.08
CA GLU A 114 29.68 8.79 2.48
C GLU A 114 29.12 10.16 2.88
N MET A 115 29.83 11.25 2.54
CA MET A 115 29.36 12.60 2.81
C MET A 115 28.02 12.89 2.14
N VAL A 116 27.83 12.51 0.87
CA VAL A 116 26.56 12.70 0.17
C VAL A 116 25.45 11.85 0.81
N LEU A 117 25.73 10.60 1.19
CA LEU A 117 24.76 9.75 1.88
C LEU A 117 24.33 10.35 3.23
N ASP A 118 25.25 10.93 3.99
CA ASP A 118 24.93 11.59 5.26
C ASP A 118 24.06 12.83 5.06
N LEU A 119 24.31 13.63 4.02
CA LEU A 119 23.43 14.75 3.66
C LEU A 119 22.01 14.27 3.31
N LEU A 120 21.91 13.25 2.46
CA LEU A 120 20.61 12.70 2.05
C LEU A 120 19.84 12.10 3.24
N ARG A 121 20.54 11.44 4.16
CA ARG A 121 19.94 10.71 5.28
C ARG A 121 19.57 11.61 6.46
N ASN A 122 20.40 12.60 6.78
CA ASN A 122 20.30 13.36 8.03
C ASN A 122 19.90 14.82 7.84
N VAL A 123 20.24 15.41 6.69
CA VAL A 123 20.08 16.87 6.46
C VAL A 123 18.90 17.17 5.54
N LEU A 124 18.76 16.39 4.47
CA LEU A 124 17.75 16.59 3.43
C LEU A 124 16.56 15.62 3.56
N THR A 125 16.42 14.95 4.70
CA THR A 125 15.43 13.91 4.96
C THR A 125 14.00 14.36 4.67
N ASP A 126 13.66 15.60 5.00
CA ASP A 126 12.32 16.19 4.76
C ASP A 126 12.33 17.20 3.60
N ARG A 127 13.32 17.10 2.70
CA ARG A 127 13.54 18.04 1.60
C ARG A 127 13.67 17.27 0.28
N PRO A 128 12.60 16.62 -0.20
CA PRO A 128 12.70 15.63 -1.27
C PRO A 128 13.23 16.21 -2.59
N ARG A 129 12.88 17.45 -2.94
CA ARG A 129 13.42 18.12 -4.15
C ARG A 129 14.92 18.34 -4.07
N ALA A 130 15.40 18.86 -2.94
CA ALA A 130 16.84 19.10 -2.73
C ALA A 130 17.62 17.78 -2.67
N SER A 131 17.07 16.77 -1.99
CA SER A 131 17.62 15.41 -1.93
C SER A 131 17.79 14.81 -3.33
N LEU A 132 16.74 14.83 -4.15
CA LEU A 132 16.79 14.31 -5.52
C LEU A 132 17.68 15.13 -6.46
N SER A 133 17.79 16.44 -6.24
CA SER A 133 18.72 17.29 -7.00
C SER A 133 20.17 16.96 -6.62
N LEU A 134 20.51 16.86 -5.33
CA LEU A 134 21.83 16.45 -4.87
C LEU A 134 22.23 15.08 -5.43
N PHE A 135 21.35 14.09 -5.32
CA PHE A 135 21.56 12.75 -5.86
C PHE A 135 21.87 12.79 -7.36
N GLU A 136 21.01 13.43 -8.16
CA GLU A 136 21.18 13.42 -9.61
C GLU A 136 22.45 14.15 -10.05
N GLN A 137 22.74 15.28 -9.44
CA GLN A 137 23.91 16.07 -9.80
C GLN A 137 25.21 15.36 -9.39
N PHE A 138 25.23 14.73 -8.23
CA PHE A 138 26.37 13.92 -7.79
C PHE A 138 26.62 12.73 -8.74
N ARG A 139 25.57 12.02 -9.15
CA ARG A 139 25.68 10.90 -10.09
C ARG A 139 26.08 11.37 -11.49
N SER A 140 25.52 12.47 -11.98
CA SER A 140 25.90 13.10 -13.26
C SER A 140 27.35 13.59 -13.26
N ALA A 141 27.92 13.95 -12.10
CA ALA A 141 29.33 14.29 -11.95
C ALA A 141 30.26 13.06 -11.84
N GLY A 142 29.73 11.84 -11.91
CA GLY A 142 30.49 10.59 -11.80
C GLY A 142 30.75 10.11 -10.37
N GLY A 143 30.13 10.73 -9.36
CA GLY A 143 30.25 10.30 -7.96
C GLY A 143 29.60 8.95 -7.71
N THR A 144 30.22 8.10 -6.89
CA THR A 144 29.72 6.76 -6.55
C THR A 144 29.02 6.74 -5.19
N LEU A 145 27.96 5.95 -5.08
CA LEU A 145 27.16 5.80 -3.86
C LEU A 145 27.06 4.32 -3.49
N ASP A 146 26.93 4.06 -2.20
CA ASP A 146 26.70 2.71 -1.68
C ASP A 146 25.36 2.14 -2.17
N MET A 147 25.40 0.97 -2.81
CA MET A 147 24.23 0.32 -3.41
C MET A 147 23.25 -0.26 -2.39
N HIS A 148 23.66 -0.46 -1.14
CA HIS A 148 22.78 -0.94 -0.07
C HIS A 148 21.99 0.19 0.57
N LEU A 149 22.55 1.41 0.62
CA LEU A 149 21.94 2.56 1.28
C LEU A 149 21.21 3.51 0.32
N ALA A 150 21.85 3.89 -0.78
CA ALA A 150 21.34 4.94 -1.65
C ALA A 150 19.96 4.66 -2.25
N PRO A 151 19.62 3.44 -2.73
CA PRO A 151 18.29 3.18 -3.27
C PRO A 151 17.18 3.48 -2.25
N ALA A 152 17.36 3.10 -0.99
CA ALA A 152 16.36 3.34 0.04
C ALA A 152 16.09 4.85 0.26
N LEU A 153 17.16 5.67 0.26
CA LEU A 153 17.06 7.13 0.41
C LEU A 153 16.40 7.80 -0.79
N VAL A 154 16.75 7.37 -2.01
CA VAL A 154 16.15 7.87 -3.26
C VAL A 154 14.67 7.49 -3.32
N HIS A 155 14.32 6.24 -2.99
CA HIS A 155 12.94 5.78 -2.94
C HIS A 155 12.11 6.60 -1.95
N HIS A 156 12.65 6.85 -0.75
CA HIS A 156 11.98 7.65 0.27
C HIS A 156 11.74 9.09 -0.21
N SER A 157 12.75 9.72 -0.80
CA SER A 157 12.64 11.09 -1.32
C SER A 157 11.62 11.19 -2.46
N LEU A 158 11.54 10.18 -3.34
CA LEU A 158 10.53 10.10 -4.40
C LEU A 158 9.11 9.92 -3.85
N GLU A 159 8.96 9.08 -2.83
CA GLU A 159 7.68 8.83 -2.15
C GLU A 159 7.17 10.10 -1.43
N GLN A 160 8.05 10.82 -0.74
CA GLN A 160 7.76 12.12 -0.14
C GLN A 160 7.37 13.14 -1.22
N LEU A 161 8.15 13.26 -2.29
CA LEU A 161 7.83 14.18 -3.39
C LEU A 161 6.45 13.87 -3.97
N ALA A 162 6.12 12.60 -4.18
CA ALA A 162 4.83 12.19 -4.73
C ALA A 162 3.64 12.54 -3.81
N THR A 163 3.89 12.54 -2.50
CA THR A 163 2.93 12.94 -1.46
C THR A 163 2.74 14.45 -1.42
N GLU A 164 3.82 15.23 -1.57
CA GLU A 164 3.78 16.70 -1.53
C GLU A 164 3.26 17.32 -2.83
N ASP A 165 3.75 16.80 -3.96
CA ASP A 165 3.52 17.26 -5.32
C ASP A 165 3.64 16.08 -6.30
N THR A 166 2.50 15.41 -6.48
CA THR A 166 2.35 14.26 -7.38
C THR A 166 2.81 14.54 -8.81
N SER A 167 2.59 15.76 -9.32
CA SER A 167 3.00 16.09 -10.70
C SER A 167 4.51 16.18 -10.80
N ALA A 168 5.17 16.87 -9.86
CA ALA A 168 6.63 16.96 -9.84
C ALA A 168 7.30 15.58 -9.73
N ALA A 169 6.76 14.65 -8.93
CA ALA A 169 7.31 13.30 -8.83
C ALA A 169 7.19 12.51 -10.15
N LEU A 170 6.03 12.57 -10.81
CA LEU A 170 5.81 11.90 -12.08
C LEU A 170 6.69 12.50 -13.19
N ASP A 171 6.81 13.83 -13.24
CA ASP A 171 7.68 14.52 -14.20
C ASP A 171 9.15 14.18 -13.97
N TRP A 172 9.58 14.10 -12.71
CA TRP A 172 10.94 13.65 -12.37
C TRP A 172 11.18 12.21 -12.85
N LEU A 173 10.25 11.27 -12.61
CA LEU A 173 10.39 9.89 -13.06
C LEU A 173 10.49 9.78 -14.59
N ARG A 174 9.68 10.55 -15.32
CA ARG A 174 9.72 10.59 -16.80
C ARG A 174 11.04 11.15 -17.33
N ALA A 175 11.54 12.23 -16.72
CA ALA A 175 12.74 12.92 -17.19
C ALA A 175 14.06 12.25 -16.76
N LYS A 176 14.09 11.68 -15.55
CA LYS A 176 15.32 11.25 -14.87
C LYS A 176 15.31 9.78 -14.45
N GLY A 177 14.14 9.15 -14.30
CA GLY A 177 14.03 7.79 -13.76
C GLY A 177 14.72 6.72 -14.60
N GLY A 178 14.91 6.92 -15.91
CA GLY A 178 15.63 6.00 -16.78
C GLY A 178 17.16 6.14 -16.74
N LYS A 179 17.71 7.23 -16.17
CA LYS A 179 19.16 7.49 -16.16
C LYS A 179 19.92 6.60 -15.17
N HIS A 180 19.24 6.19 -14.11
CA HIS A 180 19.83 5.47 -12.98
C HIS A 180 18.94 4.28 -12.55
N PRO A 181 18.74 3.28 -13.43
CA PRO A 181 17.84 2.15 -13.15
C PRO A 181 18.26 1.33 -11.93
N GLU A 182 19.53 1.39 -11.52
CA GLU A 182 20.05 0.74 -10.33
C GLU A 182 19.51 1.35 -9.02
N PHE A 183 19.13 2.64 -9.04
CA PHE A 183 18.52 3.33 -7.88
C PHE A 183 17.03 3.66 -8.06
N VAL A 184 16.54 3.70 -9.31
CA VAL A 184 15.14 4.00 -9.65
C VAL A 184 14.51 2.79 -10.35
N ASN A 185 14.48 1.69 -9.60
CA ASN A 185 13.92 0.41 -10.02
C ASN A 185 12.39 0.36 -9.83
N ASP A 186 11.79 -0.77 -10.15
CA ASP A 186 10.34 -0.99 -10.05
C ASP A 186 9.80 -0.80 -8.63
N THR A 187 10.61 -1.00 -7.59
CA THR A 187 10.21 -0.73 -6.20
C THR A 187 10.06 0.77 -5.97
N ALA A 188 10.99 1.60 -6.45
CA ALA A 188 10.89 3.07 -6.38
C ALA A 188 9.62 3.57 -7.08
N ARG A 189 9.39 3.05 -8.29
CA ARG A 189 8.25 3.38 -9.15
C ARG A 189 6.93 2.97 -8.52
N ALA A 190 6.87 1.77 -7.94
CA ALA A 190 5.72 1.29 -7.20
C ALA A 190 5.42 2.14 -5.96
N LYS A 191 6.44 2.61 -5.23
CA LYS A 191 6.25 3.53 -4.09
C LYS A 191 5.64 4.86 -4.51
N VAL A 192 6.15 5.47 -5.59
CA VAL A 192 5.56 6.69 -6.16
C VAL A 192 4.12 6.44 -6.57
N LEU A 193 3.84 5.33 -7.28
CA LEU A 193 2.48 5.01 -7.70
C LEU A 193 1.53 4.75 -6.52
N THR A 194 2.03 4.14 -5.45
CA THR A 194 1.29 3.94 -4.19
C THR A 194 0.96 5.29 -3.54
N ALA A 195 1.92 6.21 -3.47
CA ALA A 195 1.72 7.55 -2.93
C ALA A 195 0.72 8.37 -3.78
N VAL A 196 0.83 8.31 -5.11
CA VAL A 196 -0.16 8.90 -6.04
C VAL A 196 -1.55 8.33 -5.74
N ALA A 197 -1.67 7.01 -5.63
CA ALA A 197 -2.94 6.34 -5.37
C ALA A 197 -3.53 6.68 -3.99
N ALA A 198 -2.70 6.95 -2.98
CA ALA A 198 -3.19 7.34 -1.66
C ALA A 198 -3.90 8.70 -1.66
N GLY A 199 -3.55 9.59 -2.60
CA GLY A 199 -4.20 10.90 -2.79
C GLY A 199 -5.28 10.90 -3.88
N ASP A 200 -5.00 10.29 -5.04
CA ASP A 200 -5.90 10.20 -6.20
C ASP A 200 -5.75 8.83 -6.90
N PRO A 201 -6.52 7.82 -6.47
CA PRO A 201 -6.49 6.49 -7.09
C PRO A 201 -6.81 6.49 -8.59
N GLN A 202 -7.70 7.37 -9.05
CA GLN A 202 -8.08 7.42 -10.47
C GLN A 202 -6.92 7.94 -11.32
N ARG A 203 -6.20 8.96 -10.83
CA ARG A 203 -4.98 9.42 -11.48
C ARG A 203 -3.92 8.33 -11.52
N ALA A 204 -3.74 7.58 -10.44
CA ALA A 204 -2.78 6.48 -10.43
C ALA A 204 -3.05 5.47 -11.55
N PHE A 205 -4.31 5.07 -11.77
CA PHE A 205 -4.67 4.19 -12.90
C PHE A 205 -4.49 4.83 -14.28
N ARG A 206 -4.62 6.16 -14.42
CA ARG A 206 -4.31 6.86 -15.69
C ARG A 206 -2.81 6.89 -15.98
N GLU A 207 -2.01 7.05 -14.94
CA GLU A 207 -0.56 7.23 -15.04
C GLU A 207 0.24 5.92 -14.97
N MET A 208 -0.40 4.80 -14.61
CA MET A 208 0.28 3.52 -14.37
C MET A 208 1.18 3.07 -15.53
N GLY A 209 0.74 3.32 -16.78
CA GLY A 209 1.51 2.94 -17.98
C GLY A 209 2.71 3.84 -18.25
N GLN A 210 2.75 5.04 -17.65
CA GLN A 210 3.82 6.03 -17.85
C GLN A 210 4.87 6.00 -16.74
N VAL A 211 4.55 5.38 -15.60
CA VAL A 211 5.45 5.26 -14.45
C VAL A 211 6.62 4.32 -14.76
N GLY A 212 6.47 3.42 -15.74
CA GLY A 212 7.52 2.52 -16.22
C GLY A 212 7.77 1.30 -15.34
N ILE A 213 6.72 0.78 -14.68
CA ILE A 213 6.75 -0.53 -14.01
C ILE A 213 6.55 -1.60 -15.10
N GLY A 214 7.40 -2.63 -15.13
CA GLY A 214 7.44 -3.59 -16.24
C GLY A 214 6.11 -4.32 -16.46
N GLU A 215 5.51 -4.80 -15.38
CA GLU A 215 4.32 -5.64 -15.42
C GLU A 215 3.06 -4.86 -14.97
N PRO A 216 1.96 -4.86 -15.75
CA PRO A 216 0.72 -4.17 -15.38
C PRO A 216 0.13 -4.62 -14.04
N GLN A 217 0.25 -5.90 -13.70
CA GLN A 217 -0.22 -6.44 -12.42
C GLN A 217 0.54 -5.87 -11.22
N ASP A 218 1.83 -5.57 -11.38
CA ASP A 218 2.65 -4.99 -10.31
C ASP A 218 2.27 -3.54 -10.06
N ALA A 219 1.96 -2.80 -11.14
CA ALA A 219 1.43 -1.45 -11.06
C ALA A 219 0.03 -1.42 -10.41
N ILE A 220 -0.87 -2.34 -10.79
CA ILE A 220 -2.18 -2.50 -10.14
C ILE A 220 -1.99 -2.82 -8.66
N GLY A 221 -1.12 -3.78 -8.32
CA GLY A 221 -0.81 -4.14 -6.95
C GLY A 221 -0.27 -2.96 -6.13
N ALA A 222 0.57 -2.11 -6.72
CA ALA A 222 1.04 -0.88 -6.10
C ALA A 222 -0.11 0.10 -5.79
N ILE A 223 -1.04 0.29 -6.74
CA ILE A 223 -2.23 1.12 -6.51
C ILE A 223 -3.10 0.54 -5.39
N MET A 224 -3.34 -0.78 -5.39
CA MET A 224 -4.15 -1.42 -4.36
C MET A 224 -3.54 -1.31 -2.96
N ARG A 225 -2.20 -1.31 -2.84
CA ARG A 225 -1.48 -1.10 -1.57
C ARG A 225 -1.75 0.26 -0.93
N ALA A 226 -2.25 1.25 -1.65
CA ALA A 226 -2.67 2.53 -1.06
C ALA A 226 -3.92 2.39 -0.17
N GLY A 227 -4.68 1.30 -0.29
CA GLY A 227 -5.86 0.99 0.51
C GLY A 227 -5.55 0.55 1.95
N GLN A 228 -4.97 1.43 2.78
CA GLN A 228 -4.59 1.10 4.16
C GLN A 228 -5.76 1.26 5.16
N THR A 229 -6.64 2.23 4.92
CA THR A 229 -7.87 2.44 5.71
C THR A 229 -9.12 1.95 4.98
N PRO A 230 -10.25 1.70 5.68
CA PRO A 230 -11.51 1.34 5.02
C PRO A 230 -11.93 2.34 3.94
N ALA A 231 -11.80 3.64 4.19
CA ALA A 231 -12.12 4.69 3.21
C ALA A 231 -11.20 4.63 1.98
N GLN A 232 -9.89 4.45 2.19
CA GLN A 232 -8.93 4.30 1.09
C GLN A 232 -9.18 3.03 0.29
N ARG A 233 -9.51 1.90 0.94
CA ARG A 233 -9.87 0.65 0.25
C ARG A 233 -11.07 0.83 -0.67
N LEU A 234 -12.09 1.56 -0.22
CA LEU A 234 -13.26 1.91 -1.05
C LEU A 234 -12.88 2.84 -2.22
N ALA A 235 -11.97 3.78 -2.01
CA ALA A 235 -11.51 4.68 -3.07
C ALA A 235 -10.73 3.93 -4.17
N VAL A 236 -9.79 3.05 -3.78
CA VAL A 236 -8.97 2.30 -4.75
C VAL A 236 -9.79 1.25 -5.51
N ILE A 237 -10.77 0.58 -4.87
CA ILE A 237 -11.63 -0.36 -5.60
C ILE A 237 -12.58 0.34 -6.57
N ALA A 238 -13.10 1.52 -6.21
CA ALA A 238 -13.92 2.30 -7.13
C ALA A 238 -13.12 2.73 -8.36
N ALA A 239 -11.88 3.17 -8.17
CA ALA A 239 -10.98 3.52 -9.26
C ALA A 239 -10.58 2.31 -10.11
N LEU A 240 -10.32 1.15 -9.49
CA LEU A 240 -10.08 -0.11 -10.18
C LEU A 240 -11.25 -0.46 -11.11
N ARG A 241 -12.49 -0.43 -10.60
CA ARG A 241 -13.68 -0.72 -11.40
C ARG A 241 -13.80 0.23 -12.61
N GLY A 242 -13.51 1.52 -12.42
CA GLY A 242 -13.44 2.49 -13.51
C GLY A 242 -12.37 2.15 -14.56
N HIS A 243 -11.17 1.75 -14.12
CA HIS A 243 -10.10 1.30 -15.02
C HIS A 243 -10.50 0.04 -15.80
N LEU A 244 -11.03 -0.97 -15.10
CA LEU A 244 -11.45 -2.24 -15.70
C LEU A 244 -12.58 -2.08 -16.71
N ALA A 245 -13.49 -1.12 -16.50
CA ALA A 245 -14.58 -0.81 -17.43
C ALA A 245 -14.08 -0.32 -18.81
N SER A 246 -12.89 0.31 -18.86
CA SER A 246 -12.27 0.76 -20.11
C SER A 246 -11.60 -0.36 -20.91
N MET A 247 -11.41 -1.54 -20.31
CA MET A 247 -10.70 -2.64 -20.93
C MET A 247 -11.66 -3.51 -21.77
N PRO A 248 -11.42 -3.77 -23.06
CA PRO A 248 -12.32 -4.56 -23.89
C PRO A 248 -12.23 -6.08 -23.61
N ASP A 249 -11.04 -6.58 -23.29
CA ASP A 249 -10.79 -8.00 -23.06
C ASP A 249 -11.38 -8.47 -21.72
N GLN A 250 -12.42 -9.31 -21.79
CA GLN A 250 -13.12 -9.82 -20.61
C GLN A 250 -12.27 -10.77 -19.76
N ARG A 251 -11.40 -11.57 -20.38
CA ARG A 251 -10.52 -12.51 -19.67
C ARG A 251 -9.48 -11.73 -18.88
N LEU A 252 -8.82 -10.78 -19.53
CA LEU A 252 -7.81 -9.93 -18.89
C LEU A 252 -8.42 -9.05 -17.80
N ARG A 253 -9.64 -8.55 -18.01
CA ARG A 253 -10.39 -7.79 -17.00
C ARG A 253 -10.61 -8.62 -15.74
N LYS A 254 -11.03 -9.88 -15.90
CA LYS A 254 -11.23 -10.81 -14.78
C LYS A 254 -9.92 -11.09 -14.05
N GLU A 255 -8.86 -11.42 -14.78
CA GLU A 255 -7.55 -11.73 -14.19
C GLU A 255 -7.00 -10.56 -13.35
N ARG A 256 -7.08 -9.34 -13.88
CA ARG A 256 -6.66 -8.12 -13.17
C ARG A 256 -7.54 -7.81 -11.97
N SER A 257 -8.86 -8.03 -12.09
CA SER A 257 -9.79 -7.91 -10.97
C SER A 257 -9.43 -8.88 -9.85
N ASP A 258 -9.25 -10.16 -10.18
CA ASP A 258 -8.94 -11.21 -9.21
C ASP A 258 -7.63 -10.88 -8.47
N ALA A 259 -6.57 -10.50 -9.19
CA ALA A 259 -5.28 -10.12 -8.60
C ALA A 259 -5.39 -8.91 -7.66
N ALA A 260 -6.12 -7.87 -8.08
CA ALA A 260 -6.30 -6.66 -7.29
C ALA A 260 -7.11 -6.91 -6.00
N ILE A 261 -8.17 -7.74 -6.09
CA ILE A 261 -9.00 -8.10 -4.94
C ILE A 261 -8.22 -8.94 -3.94
N THR A 262 -7.41 -9.89 -4.40
CA THR A 262 -6.51 -10.66 -3.52
C THR A 262 -5.57 -9.74 -2.73
N GLN A 263 -4.96 -8.74 -3.38
CA GLN A 263 -4.09 -7.78 -2.71
C GLN A 263 -4.84 -6.95 -1.65
N LEU A 264 -6.07 -6.52 -1.96
CA LEU A 264 -6.91 -5.80 -0.99
C LEU A 264 -7.36 -6.68 0.17
N ALA A 265 -7.70 -7.94 -0.11
CA ALA A 265 -8.12 -8.90 0.89
C ALA A 265 -7.00 -9.13 1.91
N ALA A 266 -5.78 -9.37 1.43
CA ALA A 266 -4.60 -9.50 2.29
C ALA A 266 -4.38 -8.25 3.17
N SER A 267 -4.54 -7.04 2.61
CA SER A 267 -4.44 -5.78 3.35
C SER A 267 -5.55 -5.61 4.39
N ALA A 268 -6.80 -5.92 4.03
CA ALA A 268 -7.94 -5.81 4.94
C ALA A 268 -7.80 -6.77 6.14
N LEU A 269 -7.38 -8.02 5.88
CA LEU A 269 -7.20 -9.05 6.90
C LEU A 269 -6.03 -8.72 7.84
N ASN A 270 -4.98 -8.04 7.37
CA ASN A 270 -3.91 -7.54 8.25
C ASN A 270 -4.40 -6.47 9.24
N GLY A 271 -5.49 -5.76 8.92
CA GLY A 271 -6.15 -4.81 9.81
C GLY A 271 -7.11 -5.45 10.82
N GLY A 272 -7.23 -6.79 10.83
CA GLY A 272 -8.10 -7.56 11.70
C GLY A 272 -9.49 -7.85 11.12
N ASP A 273 -10.04 -9.00 11.51
CA ASP A 273 -11.25 -9.59 10.92
C ASP A 273 -12.51 -8.72 11.08
N ALA A 274 -12.62 -7.97 12.19
CA ALA A 274 -13.75 -7.08 12.40
C ALA A 274 -13.76 -5.90 11.41
N SER A 275 -12.60 -5.28 11.19
CA SER A 275 -12.41 -4.19 10.22
C SER A 275 -12.65 -4.69 8.79
N ALA A 276 -12.13 -5.88 8.48
CA ALA A 276 -12.29 -6.49 7.18
C ALA A 276 -13.76 -6.81 6.87
N ARG A 277 -14.52 -7.38 7.81
CA ARG A 277 -15.96 -7.66 7.64
C ARG A 277 -16.80 -6.39 7.41
N GLN A 278 -16.53 -5.31 8.16
CA GLN A 278 -17.20 -4.02 7.94
C GLN A 278 -16.95 -3.46 6.54
N TRP A 279 -15.71 -3.58 6.06
CA TRP A 279 -15.33 -3.13 4.74
C TRP A 279 -16.02 -3.93 3.62
N VAL A 280 -16.12 -5.24 3.73
CA VAL A 280 -16.79 -6.11 2.74
C VAL A 280 -18.24 -5.69 2.50
N ALA A 281 -18.99 -5.40 3.57
CA ALA A 281 -20.36 -4.94 3.47
C ALA A 281 -20.46 -3.58 2.73
N ALA A 282 -19.49 -2.69 2.92
CA ALA A 282 -19.45 -1.39 2.25
C ALA A 282 -18.96 -1.46 0.80
N ALA A 283 -18.11 -2.44 0.46
CA ALA A 283 -17.46 -2.55 -0.85
C ALA A 283 -18.41 -2.90 -2.00
N ARG A 284 -19.58 -3.49 -1.68
CA ARG A 284 -20.60 -3.94 -2.66
C ARG A 284 -19.95 -4.73 -3.78
N PHE A 285 -19.29 -5.83 -3.43
CA PHE A 285 -18.60 -6.65 -4.40
C PHE A 285 -19.55 -7.22 -5.45
N THR A 286 -19.08 -7.26 -6.70
CA THR A 286 -19.65 -8.13 -7.72
C THR A 286 -19.46 -9.59 -7.31
N PRO A 287 -20.24 -10.53 -7.87
CA PRO A 287 -20.04 -11.96 -7.63
C PRO A 287 -18.59 -12.45 -7.82
N THR A 288 -17.89 -11.94 -8.84
CA THR A 288 -16.50 -12.32 -9.12
C THR A 288 -15.53 -11.78 -8.08
N GLU A 289 -15.67 -10.51 -7.69
CA GLU A 289 -14.86 -9.92 -6.62
C GLU A 289 -15.11 -10.63 -5.28
N MET A 290 -16.37 -10.99 -4.99
CA MET A 290 -16.72 -11.72 -3.78
C MET A 290 -16.08 -13.12 -3.74
N GLU A 291 -16.11 -13.85 -4.85
CA GLU A 291 -15.47 -15.16 -4.97
C GLU A 291 -13.95 -15.07 -4.77
N ALA A 292 -13.29 -14.09 -5.40
CA ALA A 292 -11.86 -13.86 -5.25
C ALA A 292 -11.49 -13.50 -3.80
N PHE A 293 -12.27 -12.62 -3.17
CA PHE A 293 -12.09 -12.22 -1.77
C PHE A 293 -12.27 -13.40 -0.81
N ALA A 294 -13.34 -14.19 -0.99
CA ALA A 294 -13.63 -15.36 -0.16
C ALA A 294 -12.56 -16.45 -0.31
N LYS A 295 -12.00 -16.63 -1.52
CA LYS A 295 -10.88 -17.55 -1.78
C LYS A 295 -9.61 -17.15 -1.01
N GLU A 296 -9.30 -15.86 -0.93
CA GLU A 296 -8.16 -15.40 -0.15
C GLU A 296 -8.37 -15.72 1.35
N ILE A 297 -9.56 -15.45 1.89
CA ILE A 297 -9.89 -15.81 3.28
C ILE A 297 -9.73 -17.31 3.53
N SER A 298 -10.27 -18.16 2.64
CA SER A 298 -10.20 -19.62 2.82
C SER A 298 -8.77 -20.15 2.78
N SER A 299 -7.88 -19.49 2.02
CA SER A 299 -6.47 -19.89 1.90
C SER A 299 -5.59 -19.51 3.09
N ARG A 300 -5.94 -18.45 3.83
CA ARG A 300 -5.04 -17.82 4.81
C ARG A 300 -4.91 -18.56 6.15
N GLY A 301 -5.69 -19.61 6.39
CA GLY A 301 -5.69 -20.35 7.66
C GLY A 301 -6.19 -19.46 8.80
N MET A 302 -7.50 -19.46 9.02
CA MET A 302 -8.16 -18.62 10.02
C MET A 302 -8.53 -19.42 11.28
N ASP A 303 -8.72 -18.73 12.41
CA ASP A 303 -9.27 -19.35 13.62
C ASP A 303 -10.66 -19.96 13.29
N PRO A 304 -10.89 -21.27 13.55
CA PRO A 304 -12.18 -21.90 13.32
C PRO A 304 -13.37 -21.13 13.93
N ARG A 305 -13.16 -20.41 15.03
CA ARG A 305 -14.20 -19.61 15.72
C ARG A 305 -14.70 -18.43 14.91
N GLU A 306 -13.88 -17.91 13.99
CA GLU A 306 -14.24 -16.76 13.16
C GLU A 306 -15.03 -17.17 11.90
N ILE A 307 -15.02 -18.46 11.54
CA ILE A 307 -15.58 -18.95 10.27
C ILE A 307 -17.07 -18.67 10.14
N GLY A 308 -17.86 -18.92 11.19
CA GLY A 308 -19.30 -18.62 11.17
C GLY A 308 -19.57 -17.14 10.88
N GLY A 309 -18.86 -16.24 11.57
CA GLY A 309 -18.99 -14.79 11.37
C GLY A 309 -18.57 -14.32 9.98
N TRP A 310 -17.60 -14.99 9.35
CA TRP A 310 -17.22 -14.70 7.97
C TRP A 310 -18.23 -15.24 6.95
N VAL A 311 -18.78 -16.43 7.15
CA VAL A 311 -19.83 -16.98 6.27
C VAL A 311 -21.08 -16.09 6.30
N GLU A 312 -21.47 -15.59 7.47
CA GLU A 312 -22.58 -14.65 7.63
C GLU A 312 -22.30 -13.29 6.97
N CYS A 313 -21.07 -12.78 7.09
CA CYS A 313 -20.63 -11.58 6.41
C CYS A 313 -20.74 -11.73 4.88
N LEU A 314 -20.19 -12.80 4.32
CA LEU A 314 -20.24 -13.07 2.88
C LEU A 314 -21.69 -13.25 2.38
N ALA A 315 -22.56 -13.87 3.19
CA ALA A 315 -23.97 -14.06 2.87
C ALA A 315 -24.75 -12.74 2.86
N SER A 316 -24.41 -11.81 3.75
CA SER A 316 -25.10 -10.52 3.89
C SER A 316 -24.54 -9.42 2.99
N ALA A 317 -23.35 -9.60 2.43
CA ALA A 317 -22.68 -8.61 1.58
C ALA A 317 -23.29 -8.43 0.17
N GLY A 318 -24.39 -9.13 -0.13
CA GLY A 318 -25.30 -8.79 -1.23
C GLY A 318 -24.81 -9.15 -2.63
N ALA A 319 -23.81 -10.03 -2.77
CA ALA A 319 -23.44 -10.58 -4.06
C ALA A 319 -24.59 -11.43 -4.63
N GLU A 320 -24.92 -11.24 -5.91
CA GLU A 320 -25.98 -11.98 -6.60
C GLU A 320 -25.74 -13.51 -6.57
N ILE A 321 -24.48 -13.92 -6.61
CA ILE A 321 -24.05 -15.32 -6.50
C ILE A 321 -23.20 -15.48 -5.24
N PHE A 322 -23.58 -16.43 -4.40
CA PHE A 322 -22.91 -16.75 -3.16
C PHE A 322 -21.60 -17.53 -3.41
N PRO A 323 -20.48 -17.21 -2.72
CA PRO A 323 -19.18 -17.88 -2.91
C PRO A 323 -19.13 -19.28 -2.27
N GLY A 324 -19.86 -20.23 -2.87
CA GLY A 324 -20.11 -21.54 -2.27
C GLY A 324 -18.86 -22.43 -2.12
N GLN A 325 -17.89 -22.34 -3.04
CA GLN A 325 -16.67 -23.17 -2.99
C GLN A 325 -15.70 -22.71 -1.89
N PRO A 326 -15.32 -21.42 -1.78
CA PRO A 326 -14.52 -20.94 -0.65
C PRO A 326 -15.18 -21.22 0.70
N VAL A 327 -16.50 -21.01 0.80
CA VAL A 327 -17.25 -21.29 2.04
C VAL A 327 -17.25 -22.78 2.38
N HIS A 328 -17.38 -23.67 1.39
CA HIS A 328 -17.23 -25.11 1.60
C HIS A 328 -15.85 -25.44 2.21
N GLN A 329 -14.76 -24.87 1.66
CA GLN A 329 -13.41 -25.08 2.18
C GLN A 329 -13.26 -24.60 3.63
N MET A 330 -13.79 -23.40 3.94
CA MET A 330 -13.77 -22.86 5.29
C MET A 330 -14.51 -23.77 6.28
N VAL A 331 -15.74 -24.19 5.96
CA VAL A 331 -16.53 -25.05 6.86
C VAL A 331 -15.94 -26.46 6.98
N THR A 332 -15.35 -26.98 5.91
CA THR A 332 -14.58 -28.23 5.96
C THR A 332 -13.41 -28.11 6.93
N TYR A 333 -12.67 -27.00 6.87
CA TYR A 333 -11.58 -26.73 7.81
C TYR A 333 -12.11 -26.62 9.24
N TRP A 334 -13.17 -25.84 9.48
CA TRP A 334 -13.81 -25.72 10.80
C TRP A 334 -14.20 -27.09 11.36
N THR A 335 -14.93 -27.88 10.58
CA THR A 335 -15.48 -29.18 11.00
C THR A 335 -14.38 -30.16 11.39
N ARG A 336 -13.23 -30.12 10.71
CA ARG A 336 -12.07 -30.97 11.07
C ARG A 336 -11.43 -30.59 12.40
N HIS A 337 -11.52 -29.32 12.80
CA HIS A 337 -10.91 -28.82 14.03
C HIS A 337 -11.89 -28.85 15.21
N ASP A 338 -13.16 -28.54 14.96
CA ASP A 338 -14.23 -28.49 15.96
C ASP A 338 -15.60 -28.75 15.33
N TYR A 339 -15.90 -30.03 15.05
CA TYR A 339 -17.18 -30.43 14.47
C TYR A 339 -18.37 -30.08 15.38
N ARG A 340 -18.20 -30.06 16.71
CA ARG A 340 -19.30 -29.72 17.64
C ARG A 340 -19.72 -28.27 17.47
N ALA A 341 -18.75 -27.35 17.53
CA ALA A 341 -19.02 -25.93 17.34
C ALA A 341 -19.60 -25.64 15.93
N ALA A 342 -19.05 -26.28 14.89
CA ALA A 342 -19.57 -26.14 13.53
C ALA A 342 -21.02 -26.63 13.39
N GLY A 343 -21.36 -27.76 14.03
CA GLY A 343 -22.72 -28.32 14.06
C GLY A 343 -23.69 -27.42 14.83
N GLU A 344 -23.31 -26.93 16.01
CA GLU A 344 -24.12 -26.00 16.81
C GLU A 344 -24.41 -24.69 16.06
N TRP A 345 -23.41 -24.14 15.37
CA TRP A 345 -23.60 -22.96 14.52
C TRP A 345 -24.55 -23.25 13.34
N LEU A 346 -24.45 -24.41 12.69
CA LEU A 346 -25.37 -24.80 11.60
C LEU A 346 -26.83 -24.89 12.04
N LEU A 347 -27.10 -25.29 13.29
CA LEU A 347 -28.46 -25.34 13.84
C LEU A 347 -29.08 -23.94 13.97
N THR A 348 -28.26 -22.93 14.29
CA THR A 348 -28.72 -21.55 14.51
C THR A 348 -28.63 -20.66 13.25
N THR A 349 -27.90 -21.10 12.23
CA THR A 349 -27.76 -20.38 10.95
C THR A 349 -29.09 -20.31 10.20
N ARG A 350 -29.43 -19.12 9.67
CA ARG A 350 -30.63 -18.91 8.84
C ARG A 350 -30.56 -19.71 7.53
N GLY A 351 -31.71 -20.16 7.03
CA GLY A 351 -31.77 -20.85 5.73
C GLY A 351 -31.27 -19.98 4.57
N GLY A 352 -30.80 -20.63 3.50
CA GLY A 352 -30.30 -19.96 2.29
C GLY A 352 -29.02 -20.58 1.73
N PRO A 353 -28.45 -19.99 0.66
CA PRO A 353 -27.28 -20.53 -0.03
C PRO A 353 -26.07 -20.78 0.88
N ALA A 354 -25.85 -19.90 1.85
CA ALA A 354 -24.79 -20.04 2.84
C ALA A 354 -24.95 -21.32 3.68
N LYS A 355 -26.13 -21.51 4.29
CA LYS A 355 -26.44 -22.72 5.07
C LYS A 355 -26.32 -23.98 4.22
N HIS A 356 -26.82 -23.96 2.98
CA HIS A 356 -26.75 -25.14 2.11
C HIS A 356 -25.31 -25.54 1.80
N ALA A 357 -24.45 -24.56 1.45
CA ALA A 357 -23.03 -24.80 1.21
C ALA A 357 -22.32 -25.34 2.46
N SER A 358 -22.63 -24.78 3.64
CA SER A 358 -22.06 -25.20 4.92
C SER A 358 -22.53 -26.58 5.37
N VAL A 359 -23.82 -26.92 5.22
CA VAL A 359 -24.36 -28.26 5.53
C VAL A 359 -23.69 -29.33 4.67
N ARG A 360 -23.56 -29.08 3.36
CA ARG A 360 -22.84 -29.98 2.46
C ARG A 360 -21.41 -30.20 2.92
N ALA A 361 -20.68 -29.13 3.24
CA ALA A 361 -19.30 -29.20 3.71
C ALA A 361 -19.15 -30.00 5.01
N TYR A 362 -20.05 -29.76 5.96
CA TYR A 362 -20.11 -30.45 7.24
C TYR A 362 -20.40 -31.95 7.07
N ALA A 363 -21.48 -32.28 6.35
CA ALA A 363 -21.89 -33.66 6.11
C ALA A 363 -20.81 -34.46 5.37
N GLU A 364 -20.23 -33.90 4.29
CA GLU A 364 -19.13 -34.54 3.55
C GLU A 364 -17.88 -34.78 4.40
N THR A 365 -17.66 -33.96 5.43
CA THR A 365 -16.51 -34.05 6.35
C THR A 365 -16.75 -35.08 7.45
N VAL A 366 -17.92 -35.04 8.10
CA VAL A 366 -18.29 -35.95 9.19
C VAL A 366 -18.55 -37.37 8.70
N ALA A 367 -18.95 -37.56 7.44
CA ALA A 367 -19.20 -38.87 6.84
C ALA A 367 -18.04 -39.87 6.99
N LYS A 368 -16.81 -39.37 7.15
CA LYS A 368 -15.63 -40.21 7.39
C LYS A 368 -15.64 -40.94 8.73
N TYR A 369 -16.42 -40.44 9.69
CA TYR A 369 -16.43 -40.89 11.07
C TYR A 369 -17.82 -41.32 11.51
N GLU A 370 -18.86 -40.61 11.08
CA GLU A 370 -20.26 -40.84 11.46
C GLU A 370 -21.17 -40.71 10.22
N PRO A 371 -21.21 -41.72 9.33
CA PRO A 371 -21.96 -41.65 8.07
C PRO A 371 -23.47 -41.48 8.30
N GLU A 372 -24.05 -42.09 9.33
CA GLU A 372 -25.47 -41.94 9.65
C GLU A 372 -25.81 -40.50 10.04
N VAL A 373 -24.95 -39.85 10.81
CA VAL A 373 -25.10 -38.43 11.18
C VAL A 373 -24.93 -37.54 9.95
N ALA A 374 -23.96 -37.86 9.08
CA ALA A 374 -23.78 -37.13 7.82
C ALA A 374 -25.02 -37.22 6.91
N GLU A 375 -25.66 -38.40 6.81
CA GLU A 375 -26.91 -38.55 6.05
C GLU A 375 -28.05 -37.71 6.66
N GLN A 376 -28.19 -37.69 7.99
CA GLN A 376 -29.18 -36.85 8.66
C GLN A 376 -28.96 -35.37 8.34
N TRP A 377 -27.71 -34.90 8.36
CA TRP A 377 -27.39 -33.53 7.95
C TRP A 377 -27.68 -33.28 6.48
N ALA A 378 -27.32 -34.19 5.58
CA ALA A 378 -27.63 -34.06 4.15
C ALA A 378 -29.14 -33.97 3.89
N MET A 379 -29.96 -34.69 4.67
CA MET A 379 -31.42 -34.61 4.56
C MET A 379 -32.02 -33.26 5.00
N THR A 380 -31.27 -32.41 5.70
CA THR A 380 -31.70 -31.02 6.01
C THR A 380 -31.60 -30.08 4.80
N LEU A 381 -30.90 -30.48 3.74
CA LEU A 381 -30.87 -29.74 2.48
C LEU A 381 -32.23 -29.86 1.75
N PRO A 382 -32.66 -28.81 1.01
CA PRO A 382 -33.82 -28.90 0.14
C PRO A 382 -33.69 -30.05 -0.86
N ALA A 383 -34.81 -30.63 -1.28
CA ALA A 383 -34.82 -31.64 -2.32
C ALA A 383 -34.24 -31.10 -3.63
N GLY A 384 -33.35 -31.88 -4.26
CA GLY A 384 -32.73 -31.55 -5.52
C GLY A 384 -31.24 -31.87 -5.56
N LYS A 385 -30.57 -31.31 -6.58
CA LYS A 385 -29.19 -31.62 -6.95
C LYS A 385 -28.20 -31.58 -5.78
N ASP A 386 -28.23 -30.51 -4.98
CA ASP A 386 -27.28 -30.36 -3.87
C ASP A 386 -27.39 -31.49 -2.83
N ARG A 387 -28.63 -31.90 -2.48
CA ARG A 387 -28.86 -33.00 -1.55
C ARG A 387 -28.42 -34.32 -2.14
N ASP A 388 -28.81 -34.59 -3.38
CA ASP A 388 -28.54 -35.85 -4.05
C ASP A 388 -27.03 -36.07 -4.26
N GLU A 389 -26.30 -35.04 -4.65
CA GLU A 389 -24.83 -35.07 -4.77
C GLU A 389 -24.14 -35.28 -3.41
N THR A 390 -24.65 -34.64 -2.35
CA THR A 390 -24.11 -34.79 -0.99
C THR A 390 -24.30 -36.23 -0.51
N LEU A 391 -25.51 -36.80 -0.64
CA LEU A 391 -25.79 -38.19 -0.27
C LEU A 391 -24.95 -39.19 -1.09
N ALA A 392 -24.79 -38.95 -2.39
CA ALA A 392 -23.93 -39.79 -3.24
C ALA A 392 -22.47 -39.80 -2.76
N LYS A 393 -21.92 -38.64 -2.37
CA LYS A 393 -20.56 -38.55 -1.81
C LYS A 393 -20.40 -39.17 -0.43
N ILE A 394 -21.45 -39.18 0.38
CA ILE A 394 -21.46 -39.83 1.71
C ILE A 394 -21.43 -41.36 1.52
N ARG A 395 -22.29 -41.89 0.64
CA ARG A 395 -22.47 -43.33 0.40
C ARG A 395 -21.37 -43.96 -0.47
N GLY A 396 -20.68 -43.15 -1.25
CA GLY A 396 -19.56 -43.58 -2.10
C GLY A 396 -18.20 -43.62 -1.39
N LYS A 397 -18.16 -43.31 -0.10
CA LYS A 397 -17.00 -43.49 0.79
C LYS A 397 -17.26 -44.66 1.72
#